data_AF-A0AAW4YCN2-F1
#
_entry.id   AF-A0AAW4YCN2-F1
#
_cell.length_a   1.000
_cell.length_b   1.000
_cell.length_c   1.000
_cell.angle_alpha   90.00
_cell.angle_beta   90.00
_cell.angle_gamma   90.00
#
_symmetry.space_group_name_H-M   'P 1'
#
loop_
_entity.id
_entity.type
_entity.pdbx_description
1 polymer ?
#
loop_
_entity_poly.entity_id
_entity_poly.type
_entity_poly.pdbx_seq_one_letter_code
_entity_poly.pdbx_strand_id
1 'polypeptide(L)'
;GKVEVFTTRPDTIYGASFLVLSPEHALVDSITTDEYKDQVKAYQTEASKKSDLERTDLAKDKSGVFTGAYAINPLSGEKVQIWIADYVLSTYGTGAIMAVPAHDDRDYEFAKKFDLPIIEVIEGGNVEEAAYTGEGKHINSGELNGLENEA
;
A
#
# COMPACT_ATOMS: atom_id res chain seq x y z
N GLY A 1 -9.05 4.05 15.32
CA GLY A 1 -10.07 3.30 14.55
C GLY A 1 -9.46 2.01 14.04
N LYS A 2 -10.20 1.23 13.23
CA LYS A 2 -9.68 0.10 12.46
C LYS A 2 -9.89 0.38 10.97
N VAL A 3 -9.00 -0.12 10.13
CA VAL A 3 -9.13 -0.11 8.67
C VAL A 3 -9.11 -1.56 8.21
N GLU A 4 -10.09 -1.94 7.40
CA GLU A 4 -10.14 -3.26 6.79
C GLU A 4 -9.47 -3.17 5.43
N VAL A 5 -8.52 -4.07 5.16
CA VAL A 5 -7.76 -4.12 3.91
C VAL A 5 -8.00 -5.45 3.21
N PHE A 6 -7.95 -5.44 1.89
CA PHE A 6 -8.00 -6.65 1.08
C PHE A 6 -6.60 -6.99 0.56
N THR A 7 -6.20 -8.26 0.66
CA THR A 7 -4.96 -8.80 0.09
C THR A 7 -5.16 -10.25 -0.33
N THR A 8 -4.49 -10.66 -1.41
CA THR A 8 -4.37 -12.06 -1.83
C THR A 8 -3.07 -12.71 -1.35
N ARG A 9 -2.18 -11.93 -0.73
CA ARG A 9 -0.88 -12.36 -0.18
C ARG A 9 -0.80 -12.00 1.30
N PRO A 10 -1.59 -12.64 2.18
CA PRO A 10 -1.54 -12.38 3.62
C PRO A 10 -0.22 -12.84 4.26
N ASP A 11 0.49 -13.76 3.62
CA ASP A 11 1.83 -14.25 3.99
C ASP A 11 2.85 -13.09 4.11
N THR A 12 2.69 -12.04 3.30
CA THR A 12 3.66 -10.94 3.23
C THR A 12 3.36 -9.76 4.15
N ILE A 13 2.40 -9.89 5.09
CA ILE A 13 1.94 -8.80 5.97
C ILE A 13 3.06 -8.13 6.79
N TYR A 14 4.14 -8.84 7.14
CA TYR A 14 5.27 -8.25 7.84
C TYR A 14 6.02 -7.21 6.99
N GLY A 15 5.95 -7.32 5.66
CA GLY A 15 6.55 -6.38 4.72
C GLY A 15 5.65 -5.19 4.39
N ALA A 16 4.45 -5.11 4.97
CA ALA A 16 3.53 -4.02 4.70
C ALA A 16 4.05 -2.71 5.31
N SER A 17 4.56 -1.80 4.47
CA SER A 17 5.25 -0.58 4.90
C SER A 17 4.42 0.70 4.79
N PHE A 18 3.31 0.66 4.04
CA PHE A 18 2.29 1.71 3.99
C PHE A 18 0.92 1.12 3.66
N LEU A 19 -0.13 1.91 3.90
CA LEU A 19 -1.48 1.62 3.47
C LEU A 19 -1.88 2.59 2.36
N VAL A 20 -2.67 2.11 1.41
CA VAL A 20 -3.25 2.94 0.36
C VAL A 20 -4.75 2.79 0.37
N LEU A 21 -5.44 3.92 0.48
CA LEU A 21 -6.89 4.04 0.41
C LEU A 21 -7.30 4.60 -0.96
N SER A 22 -8.49 4.24 -1.43
CA SER A 22 -9.10 4.97 -2.53
C SER A 22 -9.36 6.42 -2.10
N PRO A 23 -9.28 7.42 -3.00
CA PRO A 23 -9.53 8.81 -2.66
C PRO A 23 -10.92 9.04 -2.05
N GLU A 24 -11.91 8.22 -2.45
CA GLU A 24 -13.29 8.28 -1.99
C GLU A 24 -13.55 7.46 -0.70
N HIS A 25 -12.51 6.85 -0.11
CA HIS A 25 -12.69 5.97 1.05
C HIS A 25 -13.18 6.75 2.28
N ALA A 26 -14.21 6.24 2.96
CA ALA A 26 -14.91 6.95 4.03
C ALA A 26 -14.02 7.40 5.20
N LEU A 27 -12.89 6.73 5.43
CA LEU A 27 -11.95 7.12 6.48
C LEU A 27 -11.11 8.36 6.14
N VAL A 28 -10.88 8.66 4.86
CA VAL A 28 -9.90 9.68 4.41
C VAL A 28 -10.13 11.02 5.09
N ASP A 29 -11.37 11.52 5.05
CA ASP A 29 -11.72 12.82 5.63
C ASP A 29 -11.56 12.86 7.16
N SER A 30 -11.69 11.71 7.82
CA SER A 30 -11.60 11.61 9.29
C SER A 30 -10.18 11.47 9.82
N ILE A 31 -9.26 10.91 9.02
CA ILE A 31 -7.88 10.66 9.42
C ILE A 31 -6.93 11.75 8.93
N THR A 32 -7.30 12.47 7.86
CA THR A 32 -6.43 13.48 7.27
C THR A 32 -6.16 14.60 8.26
N THR A 33 -4.88 14.86 8.52
CA THR A 33 -4.46 15.95 9.39
C THR A 33 -4.62 17.30 8.69
N ASP A 34 -4.73 18.39 9.46
CA ASP A 34 -5.00 19.72 8.89
C ASP A 34 -3.91 20.19 7.91
N GLU A 35 -2.65 19.78 8.11
CA GLU A 35 -1.53 20.10 7.22
C GLU A 35 -1.71 19.54 5.79
N TYR A 36 -2.31 18.36 5.67
CA TYR A 36 -2.46 17.66 4.39
C TYR A 36 -3.85 17.81 3.78
N LYS A 37 -4.78 18.46 4.48
CA LYS A 37 -6.20 18.54 4.11
C LYS A 37 -6.44 19.15 2.73
N ASP A 38 -5.75 20.23 2.40
CA ASP A 38 -5.91 20.90 1.10
C ASP A 38 -5.36 20.04 -0.05
N GLN A 39 -4.22 19.38 0.18
CA GLN A 39 -3.61 18.47 -0.81
C GLN A 39 -4.51 17.25 -1.06
N VAL A 40 -5.02 16.64 0.01
CA VAL A 40 -5.94 15.50 -0.06
C VAL A 40 -7.21 15.86 -0.81
N LYS A 41 -7.84 17.00 -0.50
CA LYS A 41 -9.06 17.46 -1.19
C LYS A 41 -8.83 17.77 -2.66
N ALA A 42 -7.71 18.42 -2.99
CA ALA A 42 -7.34 18.67 -4.38
C ALA A 42 -7.19 17.35 -5.14
N TYR A 43 -6.51 16.37 -4.54
CA TYR A 43 -6.32 15.06 -5.14
C TYR A 43 -7.63 14.28 -5.30
N GLN A 44 -8.53 14.29 -4.30
CA GLN A 44 -9.87 13.71 -4.41
C GLN A 44 -10.68 14.33 -5.56
N THR A 45 -10.58 15.66 -5.73
CA THR A 45 -11.27 16.37 -6.81
C THR A 45 -10.74 15.93 -8.19
N GLU A 46 -9.42 15.82 -8.35
CA GLU A 46 -8.82 15.33 -9.60
C GLU A 46 -9.14 13.85 -9.87
N ALA A 47 -9.12 13.01 -8.83
CA ALA A 47 -9.48 11.60 -8.94
C ALA A 47 -10.95 11.42 -9.37
N SER A 48 -11.87 12.22 -8.82
CA SER A 48 -13.30 12.15 -9.15
C SER A 48 -13.65 12.51 -10.60
N LYS A 49 -12.74 13.19 -11.31
CA LYS A 49 -12.91 13.54 -12.73
C LYS A 49 -12.54 12.38 -13.66
N LYS A 50 -11.92 11.32 -13.14
CA LYS A 50 -11.47 10.15 -13.89
C LYS A 50 -12.45 9.00 -13.67
N SER A 51 -12.73 8.25 -14.72
CA SER A 51 -13.43 6.97 -14.63
C SER A 51 -12.51 5.86 -14.05
N ASP A 52 -13.11 4.77 -13.57
CA ASP A 52 -12.36 3.59 -13.10
C ASP A 52 -11.42 3.02 -14.17
N LEU A 53 -11.83 3.09 -15.45
CA LEU A 53 -11.01 2.66 -16.58
C LEU A 53 -9.78 3.55 -16.76
N GLU A 54 -9.98 4.88 -16.75
CA GLU A 54 -8.88 5.84 -16.83
C GLU A 54 -7.91 5.69 -15.65
N ARG A 55 -8.42 5.44 -14.45
CA ARG A 55 -7.60 5.19 -13.26
C ARG A 55 -6.77 3.91 -13.38
N THR A 56 -7.32 2.88 -14.02
CA THR A 56 -6.59 1.63 -14.29
C THR A 56 -5.46 1.84 -15.30
N ASP A 57 -5.71 2.60 -16.38
CA ASP A 57 -4.70 2.92 -17.39
C ASP A 57 -3.62 3.87 -16.86
N LEU A 58 -4.01 4.83 -16.01
CA LEU A 58 -3.12 5.78 -15.34
C LEU A 58 -2.30 5.17 -14.21
N ALA A 59 -2.58 3.92 -13.81
CA ALA A 59 -1.76 3.22 -12.83
C ALA A 59 -0.28 3.09 -13.26
N LYS A 60 0.06 3.42 -14.52
CA LYS A 60 1.44 3.55 -15.01
C LYS A 60 2.16 4.80 -14.48
N ASP A 61 1.44 5.91 -14.30
CA ASP A 61 1.95 7.13 -13.69
C ASP A 61 1.51 7.20 -12.22
N LYS A 62 2.22 6.49 -11.35
CA LYS A 62 1.89 6.40 -9.91
C LYS A 62 1.68 7.80 -9.32
N SER A 63 0.50 8.08 -8.79
CA SER A 63 0.19 9.34 -8.13
C SER A 63 -0.43 9.05 -6.77
N GLY A 64 -0.22 9.93 -5.80
CA GLY A 64 -0.78 9.76 -4.47
C GLY A 64 -0.42 10.89 -3.53
N VAL A 65 -1.13 10.96 -2.41
CA VAL A 65 -0.96 12.00 -1.39
C VAL A 65 -0.94 11.36 -0.01
N PHE A 66 0.02 11.76 0.81
CA PHE A 66 0.09 11.37 2.22
C PHE A 66 -1.01 12.07 3.01
N THR A 67 -1.72 11.34 3.87
CA THR A 67 -2.82 11.89 4.67
C THR A 67 -2.35 12.60 5.95
N GLY A 68 -1.08 12.46 6.32
CA GLY A 68 -0.58 12.83 7.65
C GLY A 68 -0.88 11.79 8.73
N ALA A 69 -1.67 10.75 8.41
CA ALA A 69 -2.07 9.71 9.34
C ALA A 69 -1.19 8.45 9.22
N TYR A 70 -1.17 7.69 10.31
CA TYR A 70 -0.45 6.44 10.41
C TYR A 70 -1.38 5.32 10.89
N ALA A 71 -1.14 4.11 10.40
CA ALA A 71 -1.70 2.89 10.94
C ALA A 71 -0.63 2.10 11.69
N ILE A 72 -1.06 1.11 12.48
CA ILE A 72 -0.16 0.15 13.11
C ILE A 72 -0.31 -1.18 12.39
N ASN A 73 0.80 -1.73 11.90
CA ASN A 73 0.82 -3.09 11.40
C ASN A 73 0.56 -4.04 12.58
N PRO A 74 -0.50 -4.88 12.55
CA PRO A 74 -0.91 -5.67 13.71
C PRO A 74 0.09 -6.78 14.07
N LEU A 75 0.94 -7.23 13.13
CA LEU A 75 1.93 -8.28 13.41
C LEU A 75 3.30 -7.72 13.77
N SER A 76 3.81 -6.72 13.03
CA SER A 76 5.11 -6.13 13.36
C SER A 76 5.05 -5.06 14.46
N GLY A 77 3.87 -4.47 14.69
CA GLY A 77 3.69 -3.33 15.60
C GLY A 77 4.21 -2.00 15.05
N GLU A 78 4.72 -1.98 13.82
CA GLU A 78 5.32 -0.79 13.21
C GLU A 78 4.27 0.23 12.77
N LYS A 79 4.65 1.51 12.82
CA LYS A 79 3.85 2.61 12.29
C LYS A 79 4.06 2.72 10.78
N VAL A 80 2.98 2.60 10.03
CA VAL A 80 2.98 2.68 8.57
C VAL A 80 2.19 3.90 8.12
N GLN A 81 2.66 4.57 7.08
CA GLN A 81 2.00 5.77 6.56
C GLN A 81 0.69 5.39 5.85
N ILE A 82 -0.33 6.26 5.93
CA ILE A 82 -1.58 6.09 5.17
C ILE A 82 -1.61 7.09 4.02
N TRP A 83 -1.70 6.58 2.80
CA TRP A 83 -1.74 7.33 1.56
C TRP A 83 -3.10 7.17 0.87
N ILE A 84 -3.44 8.11 0.00
CA ILE A 84 -4.49 7.93 -1.00
C ILE A 84 -3.87 7.85 -2.39
N ALA A 85 -4.39 6.97 -3.23
CA ALA A 85 -3.97 6.85 -4.63
C ALA A 85 -5.11 6.40 -5.52
N ASP A 86 -5.15 6.92 -6.75
CA ASP A 86 -6.20 6.64 -7.71
C ASP A 86 -6.17 5.21 -8.29
N TYR A 87 -5.04 4.50 -8.20
CA TYR A 87 -4.98 3.09 -8.60
C TYR A 87 -5.71 2.13 -7.64
N VAL A 88 -6.07 2.58 -6.42
CA VAL A 88 -6.92 1.83 -5.48
C VAL A 88 -8.37 2.26 -5.68
N LEU A 89 -9.21 1.33 -6.13
CA LEU A 89 -10.62 1.59 -6.43
C LEU A 89 -11.50 1.27 -5.22
N SER A 90 -12.44 2.16 -4.89
CA SER A 90 -13.42 1.97 -3.81
C SER A 90 -14.35 0.77 -4.05
N THR A 91 -14.52 0.39 -5.31
CA THR A 91 -15.36 -0.74 -5.78
C THR A 91 -14.66 -2.09 -5.69
N TYR A 92 -13.35 -2.12 -5.42
CA TYR A 92 -12.56 -3.35 -5.34
C TYR A 92 -12.11 -3.65 -3.90
N GLY A 93 -12.43 -4.84 -3.42
CA GLY A 93 -12.14 -5.25 -2.04
C GLY A 93 -12.85 -4.34 -1.03
N THR A 94 -12.08 -3.72 -0.14
CA THR A 94 -12.56 -2.75 0.86
C THR A 94 -12.33 -1.30 0.45
N GLY A 95 -11.80 -1.03 -0.75
CA GLY A 95 -11.28 0.29 -1.11
C GLY A 95 -9.99 0.68 -0.39
N ALA A 96 -9.31 -0.30 0.22
CA ALA A 96 -8.07 -0.14 0.96
C ALA A 96 -7.18 -1.38 0.77
N ILE A 97 -5.89 -1.15 0.59
CA ILE A 97 -4.88 -2.21 0.47
C ILE A 97 -3.75 -2.01 1.48
N MET A 98 -3.16 -3.12 1.91
CA MET A 98 -1.82 -3.10 2.51
C MET A 98 -0.79 -3.17 1.39
N ALA A 99 0.12 -2.21 1.35
CA ALA A 99 1.13 -2.17 0.30
C ALA A 99 2.38 -2.91 0.76
N VAL A 100 2.85 -3.86 -0.05
CA VAL A 100 4.04 -4.67 0.24
C VAL A 100 5.03 -4.51 -0.91
N PRO A 101 5.83 -3.43 -0.94
CA PRO A 101 6.63 -3.05 -2.10
C PRO A 101 7.65 -4.10 -2.52
N ALA A 102 8.18 -4.88 -1.58
CA ALA A 102 9.13 -5.94 -1.90
C ALA A 102 8.50 -7.07 -2.73
N HIS A 103 7.17 -7.19 -2.77
CA HIS A 103 6.46 -8.35 -3.32
C HIS A 103 5.25 -8.01 -4.20
N ASP A 104 5.02 -6.73 -4.55
CA ASP A 104 4.05 -6.28 -5.56
C ASP A 104 4.68 -5.15 -6.39
N ASP A 105 4.73 -5.32 -7.72
CA ASP A 105 5.36 -4.36 -8.63
C ASP A 105 4.71 -2.97 -8.57
N ARG A 106 3.39 -2.88 -8.35
CA ARG A 106 2.70 -1.58 -8.30
C ARG A 106 3.07 -0.83 -7.03
N ASP A 107 3.19 -1.54 -5.93
CA ASP A 107 3.61 -0.98 -4.64
C ASP A 107 5.09 -0.64 -4.66
N TYR A 108 5.92 -1.44 -5.34
CA TYR A 108 7.35 -1.15 -5.56
C TYR A 108 7.56 0.18 -6.27
N GLU A 109 6.92 0.36 -7.43
CA GLU A 109 7.02 1.61 -8.20
C GLU A 109 6.50 2.81 -7.41
N PHE A 110 5.41 2.64 -6.65
CA PHE A 110 4.91 3.68 -5.76
C PHE A 110 5.92 4.00 -4.65
N ALA A 111 6.48 2.99 -3.99
CA ALA A 111 7.47 3.17 -2.94
C ALA A 111 8.74 3.85 -3.43
N LYS A 112 9.26 3.46 -4.60
CA LYS A 112 10.42 4.10 -5.23
C LYS A 112 10.15 5.56 -5.58
N LYS A 113 8.94 5.88 -6.06
CA LYS A 113 8.56 7.26 -6.41
C LYS A 113 8.44 8.18 -5.20
N PHE A 114 7.91 7.65 -4.09
CA PHE A 114 7.62 8.44 -2.87
C PHE A 114 8.62 8.20 -1.74
N ASP A 115 9.75 7.53 -2.02
CA ASP A 115 10.81 7.19 -1.07
C ASP A 115 10.27 6.49 0.20
N LEU A 116 9.41 5.49 -0.01
CA LEU A 116 8.80 4.71 1.06
C LEU A 116 9.61 3.43 1.35
N PRO A 117 9.56 2.91 2.59
CA PRO A 117 10.32 1.71 2.95
C PRO A 117 9.94 0.49 2.12
N ILE A 118 10.95 -0.27 1.69
CA ILE A 118 10.80 -1.54 0.98
C ILE A 118 11.41 -2.62 1.86
N ILE A 119 10.55 -3.47 2.43
CA ILE A 119 10.93 -4.48 3.43
C ILE A 119 10.78 -5.85 2.79
N GLU A 120 11.90 -6.51 2.53
CA GLU A 120 11.91 -7.87 2.00
C GLU A 120 11.50 -8.87 3.08
N VAL A 121 10.48 -9.67 2.78
CA VAL A 121 9.95 -10.70 3.69
C VAL A 121 9.92 -12.11 3.12
N ILE A 122 10.20 -12.28 1.82
CA ILE A 122 10.42 -13.57 1.15
C ILE A 122 11.81 -13.56 0.53
N GLU A 123 12.64 -14.54 0.87
CA GLU A 123 13.98 -14.72 0.30
C GLU A 123 13.90 -15.14 -1.18
N GLY A 124 14.83 -14.63 -2.00
CA GLY A 124 15.06 -15.12 -3.37
C GLY A 124 15.14 -14.03 -4.44
N GLY A 125 14.88 -12.77 -4.07
CA GLY A 125 14.94 -11.62 -4.97
C GLY A 125 16.08 -10.65 -4.67
N ASN A 126 16.05 -9.51 -5.37
CA ASN A 126 16.82 -8.32 -5.04
C ASN A 126 15.89 -7.10 -5.09
N VAL A 127 15.43 -6.66 -3.92
CA VAL A 127 14.53 -5.51 -3.78
C VAL A 127 15.18 -4.17 -4.17
N GLU A 128 16.49 -4.11 -4.37
CA GLU A 128 17.12 -2.91 -4.94
C GLU A 128 16.84 -2.77 -6.44
N GLU A 129 16.58 -3.89 -7.12
CA GLU A 129 16.32 -3.97 -8.56
C GLU A 129 14.81 -3.99 -8.86
N ALA A 130 14.05 -4.90 -8.25
CA ALA A 130 12.62 -5.08 -8.52
C ALA A 130 11.89 -5.80 -7.36
N ALA A 131 10.55 -5.79 -7.39
CA ALA A 131 9.76 -6.62 -6.48
C ALA A 131 9.96 -8.12 -6.79
N TYR A 132 10.05 -8.93 -5.73
CA TYR A 132 10.10 -10.38 -5.82
C TYR A 132 8.72 -10.99 -5.57
N THR A 133 8.07 -11.46 -6.63
CA THR A 133 6.71 -12.02 -6.56
C THR A 133 6.67 -13.55 -6.42
N GLY A 134 7.84 -14.20 -6.35
CA GLY A 134 7.98 -15.66 -6.31
C GLY A 134 7.76 -16.30 -4.94
N GLU A 135 8.06 -17.60 -4.90
CA GLU A 135 8.08 -18.44 -3.69
C GLU A 135 9.48 -18.50 -3.09
N GLY A 136 9.55 -18.56 -1.77
CA GLY A 136 10.79 -18.58 -1.00
C GLY A 136 10.51 -18.70 0.50
N LYS A 137 11.57 -18.65 1.29
CA LYS A 137 11.45 -18.70 2.75
C LYS A 137 11.11 -17.33 3.29
N HIS A 138 10.27 -17.31 4.31
CA HIS A 138 10.00 -16.11 5.07
C HIS A 138 11.29 -15.64 5.77
N ILE A 139 11.61 -14.37 5.57
CA ILE A 139 12.65 -13.61 6.28
C ILE A 139 12.01 -12.34 6.86
N ASN A 140 12.64 -11.71 7.86
CA ASN A 140 12.12 -10.50 8.51
C ASN A 140 10.63 -10.55 8.93
N SER A 141 10.09 -11.75 9.16
CA SER A 141 8.66 -12.03 9.33
C SER A 141 8.31 -12.58 10.72
N GLY A 142 9.10 -12.20 11.74
CA GLY A 142 8.87 -12.61 13.13
C GLY A 142 8.78 -14.14 13.28
N GLU A 143 7.63 -14.61 13.75
CA GLU A 143 7.36 -16.04 14.00
C GLU A 143 7.30 -16.89 12.72
N LEU A 144 7.14 -16.27 11.55
CA LEU A 144 7.09 -16.97 10.27
C LEU A 144 8.49 -17.28 9.69
N ASN A 145 9.56 -16.70 10.26
CA ASN A 145 10.91 -16.84 9.71
C ASN A 145 11.30 -18.31 9.50
N GLY A 146 11.78 -18.62 8.29
CA GLY A 146 12.22 -19.95 7.87
C GLY A 146 11.11 -20.89 7.36
N LEU A 147 9.84 -20.50 7.46
CA LEU A 147 8.73 -21.22 6.81
C LEU A 147 8.72 -20.92 5.31
N GLU A 148 8.28 -21.87 4.49
CA GLU A 148 8.06 -21.65 3.05
C GLU A 148 6.69 -21.03 2.81
N ASN A 149 6.60 -20.06 1.90
CA ASN A 149 5.32 -19.53 1.45
C ASN A 149 4.74 -20.45 0.35
N GLU A 150 4.09 -21.53 0.76
CA GLU A 150 3.38 -22.39 -0.19
C GLU A 150 2.20 -21.62 -0.83
N ALA A 151 2.12 -21.64 -2.17
CA ALA A 151 1.02 -21.07 -2.94
C ALA A 151 -0.30 -21.84 -2.82
#